data_AF-A0A2K3MTM4-F1
#
_entry.id   AF-A0A2K3MTM4-F1
#
_cell.length_a   1.000
_cell.length_b   1.000
_cell.length_c   1.000
_cell.angle_alpha   90.00
_cell.angle_beta   90.00
_cell.angle_gamma   90.00
#
_symmetry.space_group_name_H-M   'P 1'
#
loop_
_entity.id
_entity.type
_entity.pdbx_description
1 polymer ?
#
loop_
_entity_poly.entity_id
_entity_poly.type
_entity_poly.pdbx_seq_one_letter_code
_entity_poly.pdbx_strand_id
1 'polypeptide(L)' 'MFGDAALGDLNIKMVEVARKVGAASKFTGSGGAVVAYCPEGTSQVKLLEDECQKAGFVLTLLEPFPSRLNDIDLKTMNM' A
#
# COMPACT_ATOMS: atom_id res chain seq x y z
N MET A 1 7.74 -20.59 7.65
CA MET A 1 7.58 -19.29 6.96
C MET A 1 6.67 -19.52 5.77
N PHE A 2 5.63 -18.71 5.59
CA PHE A 2 4.74 -18.81 4.41
C PHE A 2 5.39 -18.08 3.23
N GLY A 3 5.34 -18.65 2.03
CA GLY A 3 5.93 -18.08 0.80
C GLY A 3 4.87 -17.71 -0.24
N ASP A 4 5.31 -17.51 -1.47
CA ASP A 4 4.49 -17.05 -2.61
C ASP A 4 3.21 -17.86 -2.82
N ALA A 5 3.28 -19.18 -2.67
CA ALA A 5 2.12 -20.08 -2.77
C ALA A 5 0.99 -19.74 -1.77
N ALA A 6 1.33 -19.18 -0.60
CA ALA A 6 0.35 -18.74 0.39
C ALA A 6 -0.18 -17.33 0.12
N LEU A 7 0.58 -16.50 -0.61
CA LEU A 7 0.17 -15.14 -0.98
C LEU A 7 -0.76 -15.15 -2.20
N GLY A 8 -0.52 -16.06 -3.14
CA GLY A 8 -1.27 -16.19 -4.37
C GLY A 8 -0.86 -15.17 -5.44
N ASP A 9 -0.99 -15.59 -6.70
CA ASP A 9 -0.48 -14.87 -7.87
C ASP A 9 -1.03 -13.45 -8.01
N LEU A 10 -2.29 -13.24 -7.61
CA LEU A 10 -2.93 -11.93 -7.71
C LEU A 10 -2.26 -10.89 -6.80
N ASN A 11 -2.00 -11.25 -5.55
CA ASN A 11 -1.33 -10.39 -4.58
C ASN A 11 0.10 -10.08 -5.06
N ILE A 12 0.83 -11.11 -5.50
CA ILE A 12 2.19 -10.96 -6.04
C ILE A 12 2.18 -10.00 -7.23
N LYS A 13 1.25 -10.16 -8.17
CA LYS A 13 1.10 -9.29 -9.34
C LYS A 13 0.88 -7.83 -8.95
N MET A 14 0.07 -7.54 -7.92
CA MET A 14 -0.14 -6.16 -7.45
C MET A 14 1.16 -5.52 -6.95
N VAL A 15 1.98 -6.27 -6.19
CA VAL A 15 3.27 -5.79 -5.70
C VAL A 15 4.24 -5.51 -6.84
N GLU A 16 4.31 -6.42 -7.82
CA GLU A 16 5.21 -6.31 -8.97
C GLU A 16 4.82 -5.15 -9.92
N VAL A 17 3.52 -4.91 -10.12
CA VAL A 17 3.04 -3.73 -10.87
C VAL A 17 3.55 -2.43 -10.24
N ALA A 18 3.47 -2.32 -8.91
CA ALA A 18 3.97 -1.13 -8.22
C ALA A 18 5.51 -1.00 -8.29
N ARG A 19 6.24 -2.11 -8.14
CA ARG A 19 7.70 -2.13 -8.22
C ARG A 19 8.23 -1.77 -9.61
N LYS A 20 7.49 -2.11 -10.68
CA LYS A 20 7.85 -1.80 -12.07
C LYS A 20 8.05 -0.29 -12.32
N VAL A 21 7.32 0.55 -11.59
CA VAL A 21 7.44 2.02 -11.68
C VAL A 21 8.36 2.61 -10.58
N GLY A 22 9.08 1.76 -9.84
CA GLY A 22 9.98 2.15 -8.76
C GLY A 22 9.28 2.53 -7.45
N ALA A 23 7.97 2.25 -7.31
CA ALA A 23 7.26 2.52 -6.06
C ALA A 23 7.59 1.45 -5.01
N ALA A 24 7.79 1.89 -3.76
CA ALA A 24 7.88 0.95 -2.64
C ALA A 24 6.50 0.38 -2.35
N SER A 25 6.36 -0.94 -2.22
CA SER A 25 5.06 -1.59 -2.08
C SER A 25 5.05 -2.70 -1.03
N LYS A 26 3.90 -2.87 -0.37
CA LYS A 26 3.69 -3.92 0.64
C LYS A 26 2.23 -4.36 0.70
N PHE A 27 2.02 -5.64 1.05
CA PHE A 27 0.69 -6.17 1.34
C PHE A 27 0.03 -5.49 2.54
N THR A 28 -1.27 -5.23 2.43
CA THR A 28 -2.10 -4.82 3.55
C THR A 28 -2.45 -6.03 4.41
N GLY A 29 -1.71 -6.29 5.50
CA GLY A 29 -2.02 -7.35 6.46
C GLY A 29 -2.32 -8.71 5.82
N SER A 30 -3.60 -9.11 5.80
CA SER A 30 -4.10 -10.37 5.22
C SER A 30 -4.03 -10.47 3.67
N GLY A 31 -3.66 -9.40 2.97
CA GLY A 31 -3.66 -9.33 1.51
C GLY A 31 -4.98 -8.80 0.94
N GLY A 32 -5.21 -8.98 -0.35
CA GLY A 32 -6.38 -8.46 -1.08
C GLY A 32 -6.22 -7.01 -1.54
N ALA A 33 -5.22 -6.31 -1.03
CA ALA A 33 -4.74 -5.02 -1.52
C ALA A 33 -3.24 -4.84 -1.25
N VAL A 34 -2.67 -3.84 -1.92
CA VAL A 34 -1.28 -3.42 -1.78
C VAL A 34 -1.25 -1.91 -1.56
N VAL A 35 -0.46 -1.46 -0.60
CA VAL A 35 -0.12 -0.04 -0.44
C VAL A 35 1.17 0.22 -1.17
N ALA A 36 1.18 1.28 -1.98
CA ALA A 36 2.35 1.77 -2.68
C ALA A 36 2.71 3.18 -2.20
N TYR A 37 3.99 3.42 -1.96
CA TYR A 37 4.55 4.73 -1.67
C TYR A 37 5.41 5.17 -2.86
N CYS A 38 5.11 6.37 -3.38
CA CYS A 38 5.77 6.94 -4.55
C CYS A 38 6.74 8.06 -4.11
N PRO A 39 8.03 7.77 -3.84
CA PRO A 39 8.99 8.78 -3.39
C PRO A 39 9.24 9.89 -4.42
N GLU A 40 9.03 9.62 -5.72
CA GLU A 40 9.21 10.60 -6.80
C GLU A 40 7.98 11.49 -7.01
N GLY A 41 6.97 11.36 -6.14
CA GLY A 41 5.78 12.21 -6.13
C GLY A 41 4.79 11.91 -7.26
N THR A 42 4.10 12.94 -7.73
CA THR A 42 2.91 12.83 -8.60
C THR A 42 3.21 12.21 -9.97
N SER A 43 4.41 12.40 -10.51
CA SER A 43 4.83 11.80 -11.78
C SER A 43 4.84 10.27 -11.70
N GLN A 44 5.38 9.73 -10.60
CA GLN A 44 5.40 8.29 -10.35
C GLN A 44 4.01 7.74 -9.99
N VAL A 45 3.18 8.52 -9.29
CA VAL A 45 1.77 8.16 -9.07
C VAL A 45 1.04 7.98 -10.40
N LYS A 46 1.28 8.84 -11.39
CA LYS A 46 0.68 8.72 -12.72
C LYS A 46 1.13 7.44 -13.44
N LEU A 47 2.43 7.14 -13.40
CA LEU A 47 2.96 5.89 -13.97
C LEU A 47 2.35 4.66 -13.28
N LEU A 48 2.21 4.70 -11.96
CA LEU A 48 1.58 3.63 -11.18
C LEU A 48 0.12 3.44 -11.59
N GLU A 49 -0.64 4.54 -11.71
CA GLU A 49 -2.04 4.52 -12.15
C GLU A 49 -2.19 3.85 -13.51
N ASP A 50 -1.36 4.24 -14.49
CA ASP A 50 -1.40 3.70 -15.85
C ASP A 50 -1.05 2.20 -15.88
N GLU A 51 -0.07 1.74 -15.09
CA GLU A 51 0.28 0.31 -15.01
C GLU A 51 -0.79 -0.50 -14.25
N CYS A 52 -1.39 0.06 -13.20
CA CYS A 52 -2.52 -0.54 -12.50
C CYS A 52 -3.71 -0.72 -13.44
N GLN A 53 -4.07 0.30 -14.22
CA GLN A 53 -5.18 0.23 -15.17
C GLN A 53 -4.93 -0.84 -16.24
N LYS A 54 -3.72 -0.91 -16.81
CA LYS A 54 -3.33 -1.97 -17.76
C LYS A 54 -3.42 -3.37 -17.14
N ALA A 55 -3.12 -3.49 -15.85
CA ALA A 55 -3.17 -4.76 -15.13
C ALA A 55 -4.57 -5.16 -14.65
N GLY A 56 -5.56 -4.27 -14.78
CA GLY A 56 -6.94 -4.46 -14.31
C GLY A 56 -7.17 -4.11 -12.84
N PHE A 57 -6.27 -3.33 -12.24
CA PHE A 57 -6.35 -2.88 -10.85
C PHE A 57 -6.89 -1.44 -10.74
N VAL A 58 -7.58 -1.17 -9.64
CA VAL A 58 -8.06 0.17 -9.29
C VAL A 58 -7.10 0.80 -8.29
N LEU A 59 -6.71 2.05 -8.52
CA LEU A 59 -5.91 2.84 -7.60
C LEU A 59 -6.84 3.71 -6.72
N THR A 60 -6.51 3.84 -5.44
CA THR A 60 -7.17 4.79 -4.53
C THR A 60 -6.12 5.54 -3.73
N LEU A 61 -6.22 6.87 -3.71
CA LEU A 61 -5.34 7.71 -2.91
C LEU A 61 -5.64 7.51 -1.42
N LEU A 62 -4.58 7.37 -0.64
CA LEU A 62 -4.66 7.22 0.82
C LEU A 62 -4.17 8.50 1.48
N GLU A 63 -4.91 8.93 2.50
CA GLU A 63 -4.49 10.01 3.39
C GLU A 63 -4.18 9.41 4.76
N PRO A 64 -3.08 9.85 5.43
CA PRO A 64 -2.80 9.46 6.79
C PRO A 64 -3.98 9.83 7.70
N PHE A 65 -4.56 8.82 8.35
CA PHE A 65 -5.65 9.06 9.29
C PHE A 65 -5.06 9.55 10.63
N PRO A 66 -5.61 10.62 11.23
CA PRO A 66 -5.13 11.11 12.52
C PRO A 66 -5.37 10.09 13.63
N SER A 67 -4.61 10.22 14.73
CA SER A 67 -4.83 9.42 15.92
C SER A 67 -6.26 9.57 16.44
N ARG A 68 -6.86 8.46 16.89
CA ARG A 68 -8.17 8.45 17.60
C ARG A 68 -8.02 8.47 19.12
N LEU A 69 -6.80 8.65 19.63
CA LEU A 69 -6.54 8.72 21.06
C LEU A 69 -7.25 9.94 21.65
N ASN A 70 -7.92 9.73 22.78
CA ASN A 70 -8.51 10.81 23.57
C ASN A 70 -7.52 11.26 24.67
N ASP A 71 -7.89 12.31 25.41
CA ASP A 71 -7.05 12.88 26.46
C ASP A 71 -6.69 11.89 27.59
N ILE A 72 -7.56 10.91 27.87
CA ILE A 72 -7.29 9.87 28.87
C ILE A 72 -6.20 8.94 28.33
N ASP A 73 -6.34 8.47 27.08
CA ASP A 73 -5.37 7.58 26.45
C ASP A 73 -3.98 8.25 26.39
N LEU A 74 -3.94 9.53 26.02
CA LEU A 74 -2.70 10.31 25.96
C LEU A 74 -2.05 10.48 27.34
N LYS A 75 -2.83 10.68 28.40
CA LYS A 75 -2.29 10.74 29.78
C LYS A 75 -1.75 9.40 30.25
N THR A 76 -2.40 8.29 29.89
CA THR A 76 -1.94 6.94 30.24
C THR A 76 -0.63 6.55 29.54
N MET A 77 -0.39 7.02 28.31
CA MET A 77 0.86 6.75 27.59
C MET A 77 2.07 7.57 28.09
N ASN A 78 1.83 8.65 28.82
CA ASN A 78 2.86 9.56 29.34
C ASN A 78 3.18 9.34 30.83
N MET A 79 2.58 8.31 31.46
CA MET A 79 2.91 7.82 32.81
C MET A 79 3.90 6.67 32.73
#